data_AF-A0AA46UYS7-F1
#
_entry.id   AF-A0AA46UYS7-F1
#
_cell.length_a   1.000
_cell.length_b   1.000
_cell.length_c   1.000
_cell.angle_alpha   90.00
_cell.angle_beta   90.00
_cell.angle_gamma   90.00
#
_symmetry.space_group_name_H-M   'P 1'
#
loop_
_entity.id
_entity.type
_entity.pdbx_description
1 polymer ?
#
loop_
_entity_poly.entity_id
_entity_poly.type
_entity_poly.pdbx_seq_one_letter_code
_entity_poly.pdbx_strand_id
1 'polypeptide(L)'
;MQRYDQRVRAFVEVRGGAADWELAGERFAAHGWPVRDSAPAGEGPLGDAVEARPDSRVYEIEVRLPGIAKGADLGAARRVAKALRAARVEGYVRRADVLHRDRERLPYWRAVDTSARPRPATSSFSRRLYSARIVRGRMDRGTVVHAEAQQALRLARAGQGAQTSLTAVRGLQSGSSGPEGRLSVEREERSLGVILLWTLITASALPSVLAESGFARGVWLSVLVAGIAGTFRAATLLLSWRGALVAGLSIGISGLASVGSVSLGLVSGTQVVLTAMAVLTGTGLWLLVRQWRSGEWLTWVVPLVVTLSLSALVAAGWVLPMLYAAGFGLTPADIDLSPMWKAIAAVKVILLLSPLLVLPAWWGVARHRHHFYAVPGNAISFLARLPMAILTVGGTAILVLATAGDAITRTTEAAEQGTDPPPFFGVQPDWTCVEPVVPAAGIPGEGPPLDPARPYLSFGVAGGNAVLWDAEAEEPVKVPASKVRLVPAEGADQVCRAG
;
A
#
# COMPACT_ATOMS: atom_id res chain seq x y z
N MET A 1 23.09 -9.16 7.04
CA MET A 1 23.27 -7.76 7.46
C MET A 1 21.89 -7.10 7.58
N GLN A 2 21.55 -6.50 8.72
CA GLN A 2 20.20 -5.97 8.96
C GLN A 2 20.00 -4.63 8.25
N ARG A 3 18.97 -4.50 7.41
CA ARG A 3 18.65 -3.23 6.73
C ARG A 3 18.14 -2.22 7.76
N TYR A 4 18.77 -1.05 7.84
CA TYR A 4 18.40 0.04 8.75
C TYR A 4 18.30 1.36 7.98
N ASP A 5 17.41 2.24 8.42
CA ASP A 5 17.19 3.56 7.82
C ASP A 5 17.83 4.66 8.70
N GLN A 6 17.79 4.47 10.02
CA GLN A 6 18.30 5.42 11.02
C GLN A 6 19.38 4.78 11.90
N ARG A 7 20.32 5.62 12.36
CA ARG A 7 21.31 5.29 13.40
C ARG A 7 21.08 6.23 14.57
N VAL A 8 21.06 5.69 15.77
CA VAL A 8 20.88 6.47 16.99
C VAL A 8 22.00 6.09 17.94
N ARG A 9 22.74 7.09 18.43
CA ARG A 9 23.71 6.90 19.49
C ARG A 9 22.96 6.95 20.82
N ALA A 10 22.92 5.85 21.54
CA ALA A 10 22.27 5.75 22.84
C ALA A 10 23.32 5.55 23.94
N PHE A 11 23.17 6.30 25.02
CA PHE A 11 23.95 6.16 26.24
C PHE A 11 23.10 5.42 27.27
N VAL A 12 23.56 4.25 27.68
CA VAL A 12 22.82 3.31 28.50
C VAL A 12 23.58 3.08 29.79
N GLU A 13 23.03 3.57 30.90
CA GLU A 13 23.52 3.21 32.23
C GLU A 13 23.00 1.81 32.56
N VAL A 14 23.90 0.88 32.83
CA VAL A 14 23.59 -0.46 33.33
C VAL A 14 24.07 -0.53 34.77
N ARG A 15 23.14 -0.83 35.67
CA ARG A 15 23.42 -1.02 37.09
C ARG A 15 23.54 -2.49 37.41
N GLY A 16 24.31 -2.79 38.45
CA GLY A 16 24.61 -4.13 38.91
C GLY A 16 26.10 -4.46 38.84
N GLY A 17 26.39 -5.74 38.83
CA GLY A 17 27.78 -6.24 38.86
C GLY A 17 28.37 -6.45 37.47
N ALA A 18 29.61 -6.93 37.44
CA ALA A 18 30.31 -7.31 36.21
C ALA A 18 29.52 -8.32 35.35
N ALA A 19 28.78 -9.24 35.99
CA ALA A 19 27.93 -10.20 35.29
C ALA A 19 26.79 -9.52 34.51
N ASP A 20 26.15 -8.49 35.10
CA ASP A 20 25.08 -7.74 34.44
C ASP A 20 25.61 -6.88 33.28
N TRP A 21 26.82 -6.35 33.44
CA TRP A 21 27.55 -5.61 32.41
C TRP A 21 27.89 -6.48 31.20
N GLU A 22 28.39 -7.69 31.44
CA GLU A 22 28.69 -8.67 30.38
C GLU A 22 27.41 -9.10 29.67
N LEU A 23 26.37 -9.46 30.44
CA LEU A 23 25.07 -9.84 29.90
C LEU A 23 24.45 -8.71 29.05
N ALA A 24 24.54 -7.45 29.49
CA ALA A 24 24.09 -6.31 28.70
C ALA A 24 24.86 -6.19 27.37
N GLY A 25 26.19 -6.35 27.41
CA GLY A 25 27.05 -6.34 26.22
C GLY A 25 26.69 -7.43 25.21
N GLU A 26 26.50 -8.67 25.66
CA GLU A 26 26.05 -9.79 24.83
C GLU A 26 24.70 -9.50 24.17
N ARG A 27 23.77 -8.91 24.91
CA ARG A 27 22.44 -8.56 24.38
C ARG A 27 22.53 -7.47 23.33
N PHE A 28 23.36 -6.46 23.53
CA PHE A 28 23.59 -5.43 22.51
C PHE A 28 24.18 -6.05 21.22
N ALA A 29 25.16 -6.95 21.36
CA ALA A 29 25.76 -7.67 20.24
C ALA A 29 24.73 -8.56 19.50
N ALA A 30 23.93 -9.34 20.23
CA ALA A 30 22.87 -10.19 19.65
C ALA A 30 21.82 -9.39 18.88
N HIS A 31 21.53 -8.16 19.32
CA HIS A 31 20.62 -7.26 18.62
C HIS A 31 21.27 -6.52 17.42
N GLY A 32 22.58 -6.67 17.23
CA GLY A 32 23.37 -6.00 16.19
C GLY A 32 23.65 -4.53 16.48
N TRP A 33 23.69 -4.14 17.77
CA TRP A 33 24.00 -2.79 18.22
C TRP A 33 25.46 -2.75 18.70
N PRO A 34 26.40 -2.25 17.88
CA PRO A 34 27.79 -2.21 18.29
C PRO A 34 27.96 -1.25 19.46
N VAL A 35 28.67 -1.73 20.48
CA VAL A 35 29.18 -0.92 21.58
C VAL A 35 30.39 -0.16 21.05
N ARG A 36 30.39 1.16 21.17
CA ARG A 36 31.50 2.03 20.76
C ARG A 36 32.48 2.24 21.89
N ASP A 37 31.94 2.46 23.08
CA ASP A 37 32.71 2.73 24.28
C ASP A 37 31.89 2.33 25.52
N SER A 38 32.58 2.14 26.64
CA SER A 38 31.96 1.93 27.95
C SER A 38 32.83 2.52 29.05
N ALA A 39 32.23 3.34 29.92
CA ALA A 39 32.92 3.99 31.04
C ALA A 39 32.15 3.77 32.34
N PRO A 40 32.81 3.78 33.52
CA PRO A 40 32.12 3.85 34.81
C PRO A 40 31.13 5.02 34.86
N ALA A 41 30.07 4.91 35.66
CA ALA A 41 29.16 6.03 35.88
C ALA A 41 29.91 7.21 36.53
N GLY A 42 29.64 8.43 36.06
CA GLY A 42 30.39 9.64 36.43
C GLY A 42 31.59 9.93 35.53
N GLU A 43 31.98 9.00 34.65
CA GLU A 43 33.10 9.17 33.72
C GLU A 43 32.63 9.12 32.25
N GLY A 44 33.51 9.53 31.32
CA GLY A 44 33.25 9.47 29.88
C GLY A 44 32.33 10.58 29.34
N PRO A 45 31.65 10.37 28.19
CA PRO A 45 30.97 11.44 27.45
C PRO A 45 29.75 12.05 28.14
N LEU A 46 29.20 11.40 29.17
CA LEU A 46 28.15 11.98 30.02
C LEU A 46 28.70 12.60 31.32
N GLY A 47 29.91 12.23 31.75
CA GLY A 47 30.59 12.76 32.94
C GLY A 47 29.66 12.87 34.15
N ASP A 48 29.76 14.01 34.85
CA ASP A 48 29.01 14.34 36.07
C ASP A 48 27.48 14.42 35.89
N ALA A 49 26.97 14.37 34.66
CA ALA A 49 25.52 14.33 34.43
C ALA A 49 24.89 12.99 34.84
N VAL A 50 25.70 11.94 35.04
CA VAL A 50 25.29 10.67 35.64
C VAL A 50 26.02 10.52 36.97
N GLU A 51 25.26 10.34 38.05
CA GLU A 51 25.81 10.18 39.40
C GLU A 51 26.82 9.02 39.43
N ALA A 52 28.02 9.28 39.96
CA ALA A 52 29.07 8.29 40.06
C ALA A 52 28.64 7.18 41.03
N ARG A 53 28.63 5.94 40.54
CA ARG A 53 28.25 4.76 41.31
C ARG A 53 29.17 3.59 40.98
N PRO A 54 29.70 2.88 41.99
CA PRO A 54 30.67 1.79 41.78
C PRO A 54 30.05 0.56 41.11
N ASP A 55 28.73 0.40 41.21
CA ASP A 55 27.92 -0.68 40.63
C ASP A 55 27.24 -0.25 39.32
N SER A 56 27.77 0.76 38.62
CA SER A 56 27.13 1.30 37.43
C SER A 56 28.14 1.58 36.31
N ARG A 57 27.75 1.21 35.09
CA ARG A 57 28.55 1.42 33.88
C ARG A 57 27.69 2.00 32.76
N VAL A 58 28.21 3.02 32.08
CA VAL A 58 27.55 3.67 30.95
C VAL A 58 28.13 3.13 29.65
N TYR A 59 27.26 2.58 28.80
CA TYR A 59 27.58 2.09 27.47
C TYR A 59 27.17 3.11 26.41
N GLU A 60 28.09 3.44 25.50
CA GLU A 60 27.76 4.11 24.24
C GLU A 60 27.48 3.04 23.18
N ILE A 61 26.21 2.93 22.76
CA ILE A 61 25.80 1.97 21.73
C ILE A 61 25.19 2.66 20.51
N GLU A 62 25.40 2.05 19.35
CA GLU A 62 24.76 2.50 18.11
C GLU A 62 23.53 1.63 17.77
N VAL A 63 22.35 2.16 18.07
CA VAL A 63 21.08 1.51 17.78
C VAL A 63 20.71 1.76 16.32
N ARG A 64 20.58 0.67 15.55
CA ARG A 64 20.16 0.70 14.14
C ARG A 64 18.66 0.39 14.04
N LEU A 65 17.90 1.31 13.47
CA LEU A 65 16.44 1.25 13.40
C LEU A 65 15.94 1.38 11.95
N PRO A 66 14.93 0.61 11.53
CA PRO A 66 14.13 0.94 10.34
C PRO A 66 13.07 1.98 10.72
N GLY A 67 12.77 2.94 9.84
CA GLY A 67 11.84 4.03 10.17
C GLY A 67 12.27 5.42 9.70
N ILE A 68 11.42 6.42 9.97
CA ILE A 68 11.77 7.84 9.80
C ILE A 68 12.65 8.33 10.94
N ALA A 69 13.37 9.44 10.72
CA ALA A 69 14.19 10.07 11.76
C ALA A 69 13.36 10.59 12.95
N LYS A 70 12.16 11.11 12.68
CA LYS A 70 11.28 11.67 13.72
C LYS A 70 10.88 10.58 14.74
N GLY A 71 11.26 10.78 16.00
CA GLY A 71 10.97 9.85 17.09
C GLY A 71 11.89 8.61 17.12
N ALA A 72 12.96 8.58 16.30
CA ALA A 72 13.93 7.49 16.30
C ALA A 72 14.73 7.43 17.61
N ASP A 73 14.99 8.56 18.26
CA ASP A 73 15.55 8.69 19.60
C ASP A 73 14.72 7.90 20.64
N LEU A 74 13.44 8.21 20.76
CA LEU A 74 12.51 7.56 21.67
C LEU A 74 12.29 6.08 21.28
N GLY A 75 12.26 5.81 19.98
CA GLY A 75 12.19 4.45 19.43
C GLY A 75 13.40 3.60 19.83
N ALA A 76 14.61 4.17 19.77
CA ALA A 76 15.85 3.52 20.18
C ALA A 76 15.85 3.27 21.68
N ALA A 77 15.56 4.31 22.47
CA ALA A 77 15.54 4.22 23.92
C ALA A 77 14.58 3.12 24.42
N ARG A 78 13.36 3.06 23.87
CA ARG A 78 12.38 2.03 24.22
C ARG A 78 12.81 0.63 23.81
N ARG A 79 13.45 0.47 22.64
CA ARG A 79 13.92 -0.84 22.15
C ARG A 79 15.07 -1.36 23.00
N VAL A 80 15.99 -0.49 23.40
CA VAL A 80 17.10 -0.81 24.30
C VAL A 80 16.56 -1.17 25.69
N ALA A 81 15.72 -0.31 26.28
CA ALA A 81 15.10 -0.57 27.57
C ALA A 81 14.27 -1.87 27.58
N LYS A 82 13.70 -2.26 26.43
CA LYS A 82 13.02 -3.54 26.28
C LYS A 82 14.00 -4.71 26.27
N ALA A 83 15.11 -4.60 25.54
CA ALA A 83 16.12 -5.66 25.47
C ALA A 83 16.72 -5.95 26.86
N LEU A 84 17.03 -4.90 27.62
CA LEU A 84 17.53 -5.01 28.99
C LEU A 84 16.49 -5.65 29.92
N ARG A 85 15.22 -5.19 29.87
CA ARG A 85 14.12 -5.81 30.64
C ARG A 85 13.93 -7.29 30.30
N ALA A 86 14.01 -7.67 29.03
CA ALA A 86 13.90 -9.08 28.61
C ALA A 86 15.06 -9.94 29.12
N ALA A 87 16.23 -9.34 29.33
CA ALA A 87 17.40 -9.98 29.94
C ALA A 87 17.41 -9.88 31.48
N ARG A 88 16.40 -9.25 32.09
CA ARG A 88 16.33 -8.94 33.54
C ARG A 88 17.51 -8.12 34.06
N VAL A 89 18.09 -7.28 33.20
CA VAL A 89 19.17 -6.35 33.57
C VAL A 89 18.58 -4.98 33.93
N GLU A 90 18.99 -4.41 35.06
CA GLU A 90 18.63 -3.03 35.44
C GLU A 90 19.41 -2.04 34.57
N GLY A 91 18.74 -1.43 33.60
CA GLY A 91 19.39 -0.48 32.71
C GLY A 91 18.48 0.66 32.26
N TYR A 92 19.07 1.85 32.20
CA TYR A 92 18.41 3.12 31.93
C TYR A 92 19.06 3.80 30.74
N VAL A 93 18.26 4.11 29.72
CA VAL A 93 18.74 4.95 28.61
C VAL A 93 18.71 6.39 29.07
N ARG A 94 19.89 6.99 29.25
CA ARG A 94 20.04 8.36 29.76
C ARG A 94 19.93 9.40 28.66
N ARG A 95 20.46 9.08 27.48
CA ARG A 95 20.44 9.97 26.32
C ARG A 95 20.40 9.17 25.03
N ALA A 96 19.64 9.64 24.05
CA ALA A 96 19.59 9.06 22.72
C ALA A 96 19.65 10.18 21.68
N ASP A 97 20.76 10.25 20.95
CA ASP A 97 20.97 11.23 19.88
C ASP A 97 20.79 10.55 18.52
N VAL A 98 19.88 11.06 17.69
CA VAL A 98 19.79 10.60 16.29
C VAL A 98 21.06 11.03 15.56
N LEU A 99 21.82 10.05 15.07
CA LEU A 99 22.98 10.31 14.24
C LEU A 99 22.46 10.67 12.84
N HIS A 100 22.30 11.98 12.63
CA HIS A 100 21.94 12.50 11.33
C HIS A 100 23.08 12.17 10.37
N ARG A 101 22.75 11.42 9.32
CA ARG A 101 23.65 11.30 8.18
C ARG A 101 23.56 12.64 7.46
N ASP A 102 24.49 13.54 7.73
CA ASP A 102 24.70 14.71 6.89
C ASP A 102 25.12 14.21 5.50
N ARG A 103 24.11 13.88 4.70
CA ARG A 103 24.28 13.74 3.26
C ARG A 103 24.32 15.16 2.72
N GLU A 104 25.44 15.84 2.95
CA GLU A 104 25.83 16.91 2.06
C GLU A 104 25.89 16.29 0.65
N ARG A 105 24.86 16.55 -0.17
CA ARG A 105 24.87 16.15 -1.57
C ARG A 105 25.82 17.10 -2.27
N LEU A 106 27.12 16.86 -2.10
CA LEU A 106 28.13 17.63 -2.79
C LEU A 106 27.92 17.40 -4.30
N PRO A 107 27.98 18.45 -5.13
CA PRO A 107 27.77 18.31 -6.55
C PRO A 107 28.87 17.45 -7.18
N TYR A 108 28.48 16.62 -8.15
CA TYR A 108 29.44 15.98 -9.04
C TYR A 108 29.85 16.94 -10.13
N TRP A 109 31.15 17.07 -10.32
CA TRP A 109 31.78 17.89 -11.34
C TRP A 109 32.58 17.01 -12.29
N ARG A 110 32.62 17.37 -13.56
CA ARG A 110 33.56 16.82 -14.52
C ARG A 110 34.66 17.82 -14.79
N ALA A 111 35.90 17.34 -14.88
CA ALA A 111 36.99 18.17 -15.37
C ALA A 111 36.81 18.40 -16.88
N VAL A 112 36.94 19.65 -17.29
CA VAL A 112 36.76 20.11 -18.66
C VAL A 112 38.02 20.85 -19.10
N ASP A 113 38.45 20.57 -20.33
CA ASP A 113 39.54 21.31 -20.97
C ASP A 113 39.08 22.70 -21.40
N THR A 114 39.82 23.73 -20.96
CA THR A 114 39.59 25.12 -21.35
C THR A 114 40.63 25.67 -22.31
N SER A 115 41.51 24.83 -22.88
CA SER A 115 42.49 25.20 -23.90
C SER A 115 41.87 25.95 -25.08
N ALA A 116 40.67 25.55 -25.50
CA ALA A 116 39.93 26.15 -26.61
C ALA A 116 39.03 27.34 -26.21
N ARG A 117 39.24 27.95 -25.03
CA ARG A 117 38.40 29.06 -24.57
C ARG A 117 38.58 30.30 -25.47
N PRO A 118 37.50 30.84 -26.08
CA PRO A 118 37.60 32.03 -26.92
C PRO A 118 38.10 33.24 -26.13
N ARG A 119 38.99 34.05 -26.72
CA ARG A 119 39.46 35.32 -26.13
C ARG A 119 38.29 36.32 -25.99
N PRO A 120 38.34 37.24 -25.02
CA PRO A 120 37.24 38.19 -24.78
C PRO A 120 36.89 39.05 -26.01
N ALA A 121 37.80 39.27 -26.95
CA ALA A 121 37.53 40.02 -28.18
C ALA A 121 36.79 39.24 -29.30
N THR A 122 36.45 37.97 -29.13
CA THR A 122 35.81 37.15 -30.19
C THR A 122 34.28 37.29 -30.25
N SER A 123 33.70 37.02 -31.43
CA SER A 123 32.26 37.15 -31.70
C SER A 123 31.35 36.35 -30.75
N SER A 124 30.11 36.81 -30.57
CA SER A 124 29.10 36.15 -29.73
C SER A 124 28.78 34.72 -30.20
N PHE A 125 28.92 34.45 -31.50
CA PHE A 125 28.71 33.14 -32.10
C PHE A 125 29.77 32.11 -31.66
N SER A 126 31.05 32.49 -31.60
CA SER A 126 32.11 31.58 -31.14
C SER A 126 31.95 31.20 -29.67
N ARG A 127 31.48 32.15 -28.85
CA ARG A 127 31.13 31.91 -27.43
C ARG A 127 29.96 30.93 -27.30
N ARG A 128 28.92 31.08 -28.13
CA ARG A 128 27.76 30.14 -28.18
C ARG A 128 28.17 28.74 -28.64
N LEU A 129 29.06 28.63 -29.63
CA LEU A 129 29.59 27.33 -30.05
C LEU A 129 30.46 26.68 -28.97
N TYR A 130 31.30 27.44 -28.28
CA TYR A 130 32.11 26.96 -27.17
C TYR A 130 31.24 26.47 -26.01
N SER A 131 30.22 27.23 -25.61
CA SER A 131 29.28 26.80 -24.57
C SER A 131 28.49 25.56 -24.99
N ALA A 132 28.05 25.48 -26.25
CA ALA A 132 27.38 24.30 -26.78
C ALA A 132 28.28 23.05 -26.78
N ARG A 133 29.58 23.19 -27.07
CA ARG A 133 30.57 22.09 -26.99
C ARG A 133 30.80 21.62 -25.56
N ILE A 134 30.89 22.56 -24.61
CA ILE A 134 30.92 22.24 -23.18
C ILE A 134 29.66 21.47 -22.81
N VAL A 135 28.47 21.98 -23.17
CA VAL A 135 27.16 21.37 -22.81
C VAL A 135 27.01 19.95 -23.37
N ARG A 136 27.52 19.71 -24.59
CA ARG A 136 27.54 18.39 -25.24
C ARG A 136 28.64 17.44 -24.73
N GLY A 137 29.46 17.86 -23.77
CA GLY A 137 30.51 17.01 -23.16
C GLY A 137 31.72 16.75 -24.07
N ARG A 138 31.91 17.53 -25.14
CA ARG A 138 33.02 17.34 -26.10
C ARG A 138 34.40 17.77 -25.57
N MET A 139 34.43 18.40 -24.39
CA MET A 139 35.65 18.92 -23.75
C MET A 139 35.97 18.18 -22.44
N ASP A 140 35.32 17.05 -22.19
CA ASP A 140 35.42 16.28 -20.95
C ASP A 140 36.74 15.49 -20.89
N ARG A 141 37.49 15.60 -19.77
CA ARG A 141 38.77 14.87 -19.57
C ARG A 141 38.63 13.52 -18.86
N GLY A 142 37.42 12.93 -18.85
CA GLY A 142 37.17 11.61 -18.25
C GLY A 142 37.26 11.53 -16.71
N THR A 143 37.61 12.62 -16.02
CA THR A 143 37.73 12.68 -14.56
C THR A 143 36.51 13.32 -13.92
N VAL A 144 36.01 12.68 -12.86
CA VAL A 144 34.84 13.13 -12.09
C VAL A 144 35.27 13.41 -10.66
N VAL A 145 34.84 14.54 -10.12
CA VAL A 145 35.18 15.05 -8.79
C VAL A 145 33.91 15.33 -8.01
N HIS A 146 33.88 14.99 -6.73
CA HIS A 146 32.72 15.18 -5.85
C HIS A 146 33.13 16.07 -4.67
N ALA A 147 32.79 17.35 -4.75
CA ALA A 147 33.15 18.37 -3.76
C ALA A 147 32.35 19.68 -3.98
N GLU A 148 32.45 20.62 -3.04
CA GLU A 148 32.02 22.00 -3.26
C GLU A 148 32.77 22.64 -4.43
N ALA A 149 32.18 23.63 -5.11
CA ALA A 149 32.71 24.17 -6.37
C ALA A 149 34.20 24.56 -6.34
N GLN A 150 34.64 25.26 -5.29
CA GLN A 150 36.04 25.69 -5.16
C GLN A 150 37.00 24.53 -4.86
N GLN A 151 36.56 23.55 -4.07
CA GLN A 151 37.35 22.36 -3.75
C GLN A 151 37.36 21.38 -4.92
N ALA A 152 36.28 21.28 -5.68
CA ALA A 152 36.19 20.49 -6.90
C ALA A 152 37.18 20.99 -7.96
N LEU A 153 37.32 22.31 -8.11
CA LEU A 153 38.33 22.89 -9.00
C LEU A 153 39.75 22.59 -8.52
N ARG A 154 40.02 22.70 -7.22
CA ARG A 154 41.33 22.35 -6.63
C ARG A 154 41.68 20.88 -6.83
N LEU A 155 40.73 19.98 -6.59
CA LEU A 155 40.88 18.54 -6.79
C LEU A 155 41.04 18.18 -8.27
N ALA A 156 40.29 18.80 -9.18
CA ALA A 156 40.43 18.59 -10.62
C ALA A 156 41.80 19.05 -11.16
N ARG A 157 42.44 19.99 -10.47
CA ARG A 157 43.76 20.55 -10.81
C ARG A 157 44.91 19.88 -10.06
N ALA A 158 44.62 19.09 -9.02
CA ALA A 158 45.63 18.41 -8.24
C ALA A 158 46.40 17.42 -9.11
N GLY A 159 47.74 17.46 -9.05
CA GLY A 159 48.61 16.57 -9.81
C GLY A 159 48.73 16.85 -11.32
N GLN A 160 48.18 17.95 -11.85
CA GLN A 160 48.16 18.24 -13.30
C GLN A 160 49.30 19.14 -13.82
N GLY A 161 50.24 19.57 -12.98
CA GLY A 161 51.48 20.27 -13.40
C GLY A 161 51.23 21.48 -14.33
N ALA A 162 51.78 21.48 -15.54
CA ALA A 162 51.60 22.58 -16.50
C ALA A 162 50.16 22.73 -17.03
N GLN A 163 49.29 21.72 -16.88
CA GLN A 163 47.90 21.74 -17.36
C GLN A 163 46.92 22.32 -16.34
N THR A 164 47.41 22.68 -15.14
CA THR A 164 46.61 23.18 -14.01
C THR A 164 45.76 24.41 -14.36
N SER A 165 46.28 25.33 -15.20
CA SER A 165 45.56 26.54 -15.63
C SER A 165 44.52 26.30 -16.72
N LEU A 166 44.58 25.15 -17.41
CA LEU A 166 43.71 24.78 -18.54
C LEU A 166 42.59 23.81 -18.14
N THR A 167 42.43 23.54 -16.85
CA THR A 167 41.37 22.68 -16.33
C THR A 167 40.35 23.50 -15.57
N ALA A 168 39.09 23.37 -15.96
CA ALA A 168 37.93 23.88 -15.25
C ALA A 168 36.98 22.73 -14.88
N VAL A 169 35.93 23.05 -14.13
CA VAL A 169 34.92 22.07 -13.70
C VAL A 169 33.54 22.43 -14.24
N ARG A 170 32.79 21.42 -14.67
CA ARG A 170 31.39 21.54 -15.09
C ARG A 170 30.52 20.60 -14.25
N GLY A 171 29.44 21.10 -13.67
CA GLY A 171 28.50 20.26 -12.91
C GLY A 171 27.81 19.21 -13.81
N LEU A 172 27.81 17.94 -13.40
CA LEU A 172 27.07 16.85 -14.05
C LEU A 172 25.57 16.89 -13.74
N GLN A 173 25.21 17.41 -12.57
CA GLN A 173 23.84 17.52 -12.09
C GLN A 173 23.65 18.91 -11.48
N SER A 174 23.51 19.94 -12.32
CA SER A 174 22.98 21.23 -11.90
C SER A 174 21.60 21.38 -12.53
N GLY A 175 20.62 20.78 -11.86
CA GLY A 175 19.21 21.05 -12.08
C GLY A 175 18.69 22.07 -11.08
N SER A 176 19.48 23.09 -10.75
CA SER A 176 19.09 24.37 -10.14
C SER A 176 20.37 25.11 -9.74
N SER A 177 20.51 26.31 -10.26
CA SER A 177 21.52 27.28 -9.84
C SER A 177 21.05 27.90 -8.52
N GLY A 178 21.52 27.37 -7.39
CA GLY A 178 21.33 27.95 -6.07
C GLY A 178 22.50 27.59 -5.14
N PRO A 179 22.90 28.45 -4.18
CA PRO A 179 24.00 28.19 -3.24
C PRO A 179 23.70 27.14 -2.17
N GLU A 180 22.52 26.50 -2.19
CA GLU A 180 22.05 25.67 -1.08
C GLU A 180 22.37 24.18 -1.32
N GLY A 181 23.64 23.83 -1.15
CA GLY A 181 24.14 22.44 -1.15
C GLY A 181 23.80 21.61 0.09
N ARG A 182 22.78 22.00 0.87
CA ARG A 182 22.35 21.30 2.10
C ARG A 182 20.86 20.97 2.05
N LEU A 183 20.50 19.97 1.25
CA LEU A 183 19.17 19.37 1.36
C LEU A 183 19.22 18.28 2.43
N SER A 184 18.72 18.59 3.63
CA SER A 184 18.56 17.60 4.70
C SER A 184 17.54 16.54 4.30
N VAL A 185 17.77 15.29 4.71
CA VAL A 185 16.88 14.14 4.46
C VAL A 185 15.46 14.42 4.97
N GLU A 186 15.33 15.17 6.08
CA GLU A 186 14.04 15.59 6.63
C GLU A 186 13.25 16.50 5.68
N ARG A 187 13.92 17.35 4.90
CA ARG A 187 13.28 18.20 3.89
C ARG A 187 12.83 17.37 2.70
N GLU A 188 13.62 16.37 2.29
CA GLU A 188 13.25 15.42 1.23
C GLU A 188 12.05 14.54 1.63
N GLU A 189 12.03 14.00 2.86
CA GLU A 189 10.92 13.19 3.40
C GLU A 189 9.64 14.02 3.64
N ARG A 190 9.76 15.22 4.21
CA ARG A 190 8.62 16.13 4.40
C ARG A 190 8.02 16.51 3.05
N SER A 191 8.86 16.74 2.06
CA SER A 191 8.40 17.12 0.74
C SER A 191 7.87 15.94 -0.10
N LEU A 192 8.31 14.69 0.13
CA LEU A 192 7.64 13.49 -0.39
C LEU A 192 6.24 13.34 0.19
N GLY A 193 6.05 13.64 1.48
CA GLY A 193 4.72 13.71 2.11
C GLY A 193 3.84 14.79 1.48
N VAL A 194 4.41 15.95 1.14
CA VAL A 194 3.71 17.04 0.44
C VAL A 194 3.36 16.65 -1.00
N ILE A 195 4.26 15.95 -1.72
CA ILE A 195 3.96 15.39 -3.05
C ILE A 195 2.81 14.41 -2.94
N LEU A 196 2.88 13.45 -2.02
CA LEU A 196 1.83 12.45 -1.79
C LEU A 196 0.49 13.12 -1.49
N LEU A 197 0.49 14.12 -0.60
CA LEU A 197 -0.70 14.90 -0.27
C LEU A 197 -1.29 15.59 -1.51
N TRP A 198 -0.47 16.30 -2.28
CA TRP A 198 -0.95 16.96 -3.50
C TRP A 198 -1.39 15.95 -4.57
N THR A 199 -0.73 14.80 -4.72
CA THR A 199 -1.19 13.75 -5.65
C THR A 199 -2.52 13.16 -5.23
N LEU A 200 -2.76 13.00 -3.92
CA LEU A 200 -4.05 12.54 -3.38
C LEU A 200 -5.15 13.58 -3.63
N ILE A 201 -4.86 14.88 -3.41
CA ILE A 201 -5.77 15.99 -3.72
C ILE A 201 -6.12 16.02 -5.22
N THR A 202 -5.12 15.78 -6.08
CA THR A 202 -5.32 15.76 -7.53
C THR A 202 -6.15 14.56 -7.97
N ALA A 203 -5.84 13.38 -7.42
CA ALA A 203 -6.58 12.15 -7.66
C ALA A 203 -8.02 12.23 -7.13
N SER A 204 -8.25 12.98 -6.05
CA SER A 204 -9.59 13.16 -5.49
C SER A 204 -10.46 14.15 -6.27
N ALA A 205 -9.85 15.15 -6.90
CA ALA A 205 -10.58 16.18 -7.63
C ALA A 205 -11.03 15.74 -9.03
N LEU A 206 -10.24 14.91 -9.72
CA LEU A 206 -10.49 14.52 -11.12
C LEU A 206 -11.86 13.85 -11.33
N PRO A 207 -12.31 12.89 -10.51
CA PRO A 207 -13.60 12.22 -10.69
C PRO A 207 -14.77 13.14 -10.34
N SER A 208 -14.60 14.01 -9.34
CA SER A 208 -15.60 15.01 -8.93
C SER A 208 -15.85 16.08 -10.02
N VAL A 209 -14.83 16.43 -10.81
CA VAL A 209 -14.99 17.30 -11.99
C VAL A 209 -15.83 16.63 -13.08
N LEU A 210 -15.80 15.31 -13.18
CA LEU A 210 -16.51 14.53 -14.20
C LEU A 210 -17.96 14.23 -13.80
N ALA A 211 -18.24 14.07 -12.50
CA ALA A 211 -19.57 13.75 -11.98
C ALA A 211 -20.47 14.97 -11.77
N GLU A 212 -19.89 16.14 -11.44
CA GLU A 212 -20.66 17.34 -11.06
C GLU A 212 -20.87 18.31 -12.23
N SER A 213 -21.95 19.10 -12.19
CA SER A 213 -22.23 20.19 -13.15
C SER A 213 -22.35 21.56 -12.46
N GLY A 214 -22.26 22.64 -13.23
CA GLY A 214 -22.42 24.01 -12.71
C GLY A 214 -21.29 24.50 -11.80
N PHE A 215 -21.63 25.23 -10.73
CA PHE A 215 -20.68 25.89 -9.83
C PHE A 215 -19.77 24.88 -9.08
N ALA A 216 -20.32 23.73 -8.68
CA ALA A 216 -19.57 22.66 -8.02
C ALA A 216 -18.42 22.14 -8.90
N ARG A 217 -18.63 22.02 -10.22
CA ARG A 217 -17.59 21.66 -11.18
C ARG A 217 -16.47 22.70 -11.25
N GLY A 218 -16.82 23.99 -11.17
CA GLY A 218 -15.85 25.10 -11.12
C GLY A 218 -14.94 25.03 -9.89
N VAL A 219 -15.51 24.74 -8.72
CA VAL A 219 -14.76 24.53 -7.48
C VAL A 219 -13.80 23.35 -7.63
N TRP A 220 -14.27 22.19 -8.10
CA TRP A 220 -13.41 21.02 -8.27
C TRP A 220 -12.32 21.20 -9.33
N LEU A 221 -12.58 21.96 -10.40
CA LEU A 221 -11.57 22.36 -11.39
C LEU A 221 -10.45 23.20 -10.74
N SER A 222 -10.79 24.13 -9.86
CA SER A 222 -9.78 24.92 -9.15
C SER A 222 -8.92 24.06 -8.22
N VAL A 223 -9.51 23.06 -7.54
CA VAL A 223 -8.80 22.10 -6.68
C VAL A 223 -7.90 21.20 -7.51
N LEU A 224 -8.35 20.75 -8.68
CA LEU A 224 -7.55 19.96 -9.63
C LEU A 224 -6.33 20.75 -10.12
N VAL A 225 -6.54 22.00 -10.56
CA VAL A 225 -5.45 22.88 -11.03
C VAL A 225 -4.46 23.17 -9.90
N ALA A 226 -4.95 23.42 -8.68
CA ALA A 226 -4.10 23.61 -7.50
C ALA A 226 -3.31 22.33 -7.14
N GLY A 227 -3.93 21.15 -7.28
CA GLY A 227 -3.29 19.85 -7.10
C GLY A 227 -2.17 19.58 -8.08
N ILE A 228 -2.43 19.80 -9.38
CA ILE A 228 -1.42 19.66 -10.44
C ILE A 228 -0.28 20.68 -10.24
N ALA A 229 -0.61 21.93 -9.96
CA ALA A 229 0.41 22.96 -9.70
C ALA A 229 1.24 22.65 -8.45
N GLY A 230 0.61 22.15 -7.39
CA GLY A 230 1.25 21.74 -6.14
C GLY A 230 2.18 20.55 -6.32
N THR A 231 1.74 19.50 -7.02
CA THR A 231 2.57 18.33 -7.35
C THR A 231 3.76 18.70 -8.24
N PHE A 232 3.54 19.53 -9.27
CA PHE A 232 4.59 19.94 -10.19
C PHE A 232 5.63 20.85 -9.52
N ARG A 233 5.18 21.81 -8.70
CA ARG A 233 6.06 22.67 -7.90
C ARG A 233 6.86 21.86 -6.88
N ALA A 234 6.23 20.90 -6.20
CA ALA A 234 6.94 20.05 -5.23
C ALA A 234 7.92 19.09 -5.91
N ALA A 235 7.56 18.49 -7.06
CA ALA A 235 8.42 17.57 -7.81
C ALA A 235 9.65 18.28 -8.40
N THR A 236 9.49 19.48 -8.97
CA THR A 236 10.58 20.28 -9.56
C THR A 236 11.59 20.79 -8.53
N LEU A 237 11.17 21.00 -7.27
CA LEU A 237 12.06 21.42 -6.19
C LEU A 237 12.95 20.30 -5.63
N LEU A 238 12.65 19.02 -5.88
CA LEU A 238 13.28 17.88 -5.19
C LEU A 238 13.97 16.88 -6.10
N LEU A 239 13.31 16.49 -7.19
CA LEU A 239 13.85 15.56 -8.16
C LEU A 239 13.94 16.32 -9.48
N SER A 240 15.18 16.70 -9.84
CA SER A 240 15.58 17.10 -11.20
C SER A 240 14.70 16.45 -12.27
N TRP A 241 14.32 17.12 -13.37
CA TRP A 241 13.63 16.64 -14.60
C TRP A 241 12.97 15.22 -14.60
N ARG A 242 13.72 14.17 -14.29
CA ARG A 242 13.24 12.80 -14.01
C ARG A 242 12.13 12.73 -12.93
N GLY A 243 12.11 13.61 -11.94
CA GLY A 243 11.02 13.70 -10.95
C GLY A 243 9.70 14.19 -11.53
N ALA A 244 9.76 15.16 -12.44
CA ALA A 244 8.60 15.64 -13.17
C ALA A 244 8.06 14.55 -14.12
N LEU A 245 8.93 13.70 -14.68
CA LEU A 245 8.51 12.53 -15.46
C LEU A 245 7.80 11.47 -14.60
N VAL A 246 8.33 11.16 -13.41
CA VAL A 246 7.69 10.20 -12.48
C VAL A 246 6.36 10.75 -11.96
N ALA A 247 6.27 12.04 -11.63
CA ALA A 247 5.03 12.70 -11.24
C ALA A 247 4.01 12.73 -12.39
N GLY A 248 4.46 12.99 -13.62
CA GLY A 248 3.62 12.90 -14.82
C GLY A 248 3.13 11.48 -15.09
N LEU A 249 3.97 10.47 -14.85
CA LEU A 249 3.59 9.06 -14.97
C LEU A 249 2.61 8.63 -13.89
N SER A 250 2.78 9.06 -12.64
CA SER A 250 1.81 8.76 -11.58
C SER A 250 0.47 9.46 -11.80
N ILE A 251 0.47 10.74 -12.23
CA ILE A 251 -0.74 11.46 -12.66
C ILE A 251 -1.38 10.76 -13.87
N GLY A 252 -0.58 10.29 -14.84
CA GLY A 252 -1.03 9.58 -16.02
C GLY A 252 -1.62 8.20 -15.72
N ILE A 253 -1.02 7.42 -14.81
CA ILE A 253 -1.53 6.13 -14.36
C ILE A 253 -2.82 6.31 -13.55
N SER A 254 -2.88 7.29 -12.65
CA SER A 254 -4.10 7.64 -11.93
C SER A 254 -5.20 8.12 -12.90
N GLY A 255 -4.85 8.94 -13.89
CA GLY A 255 -5.76 9.38 -14.95
C GLY A 255 -6.28 8.23 -15.81
N LEU A 256 -5.42 7.28 -16.22
CA LEU A 256 -5.82 6.10 -17.00
C LEU A 256 -6.75 5.19 -16.20
N ALA A 257 -6.47 4.97 -14.91
CA ALA A 257 -7.32 4.19 -14.02
C ALA A 257 -8.70 4.85 -13.81
N SER A 258 -8.74 6.19 -13.75
CA SER A 258 -9.99 6.95 -13.72
C SER A 258 -10.74 6.86 -15.05
N VAL A 259 -10.08 6.99 -16.20
CA VAL A 259 -10.72 6.92 -17.54
C VAL A 259 -11.31 5.53 -17.80
N GLY A 260 -10.61 4.45 -17.43
CA GLY A 260 -11.14 3.08 -17.53
C GLY A 260 -12.39 2.85 -16.68
N SER A 261 -12.50 3.56 -15.55
CA SER A 261 -13.66 3.50 -14.64
C SER A 261 -14.85 4.32 -15.15
N VAL A 262 -14.60 5.42 -15.89
CA VAL A 262 -15.62 6.24 -16.57
C VAL A 262 -16.29 5.46 -17.71
N SER A 263 -15.53 4.70 -18.49
CA SER A 263 -16.05 3.89 -19.61
C SER A 263 -16.99 2.74 -19.18
N LEU A 264 -16.99 2.37 -17.90
CA LEU A 264 -17.88 1.36 -17.32
C LEU A 264 -19.06 1.97 -16.54
N GLY A 265 -19.26 3.31 -16.57
CA GLY A 265 -20.37 3.98 -15.90
C GLY A 265 -20.30 3.99 -14.37
N LEU A 266 -19.12 3.77 -13.78
CA LEU A 266 -18.96 3.43 -12.36
C LEU A 266 -18.55 4.61 -11.45
N VAL A 267 -18.40 5.84 -11.96
CA VAL A 267 -17.74 6.91 -11.20
C VAL A 267 -18.70 7.61 -10.24
N SER A 268 -18.74 7.09 -9.02
CA SER A 268 -19.32 7.71 -7.83
C SER A 268 -18.20 8.14 -6.87
N GLY A 269 -18.45 9.14 -6.00
CA GLY A 269 -17.50 9.61 -4.99
C GLY A 269 -16.92 8.48 -4.10
N THR A 270 -17.60 7.34 -4.01
CA THR A 270 -17.10 6.16 -3.30
C THR A 270 -15.89 5.52 -3.97
N GLN A 271 -15.75 5.55 -5.30
CA GLN A 271 -14.59 4.99 -6.00
C GLN A 271 -13.30 5.79 -5.73
N VAL A 272 -13.44 7.10 -5.54
CA VAL A 272 -12.33 7.99 -5.19
C VAL A 272 -11.79 7.69 -3.81
N VAL A 273 -12.70 7.50 -2.85
CA VAL A 273 -12.35 7.06 -1.50
C VAL A 273 -11.69 5.68 -1.56
N LEU A 274 -12.23 4.74 -2.34
CA LEU A 274 -11.67 3.40 -2.47
C LEU A 274 -10.27 3.38 -3.08
N THR A 275 -9.99 4.20 -4.10
CA THR A 275 -8.66 4.29 -4.71
C THR A 275 -7.64 4.97 -3.79
N ALA A 276 -8.01 6.07 -3.13
CA ALA A 276 -7.15 6.70 -2.12
C ALA A 276 -6.85 5.75 -0.96
N MET A 277 -7.87 5.01 -0.50
CA MET A 277 -7.72 3.98 0.53
C MET A 277 -6.83 2.84 0.05
N ALA A 278 -6.97 2.37 -1.20
CA ALA A 278 -6.09 1.33 -1.75
C ALA A 278 -4.62 1.78 -1.79
N VAL A 279 -4.33 3.03 -2.18
CA VAL A 279 -2.96 3.58 -2.19
C VAL A 279 -2.39 3.71 -0.79
N LEU A 280 -3.17 4.25 0.16
CA LEU A 280 -2.76 4.37 1.57
C LEU A 280 -2.52 2.99 2.19
N THR A 281 -3.43 2.05 1.93
CA THR A 281 -3.35 0.67 2.38
C THR A 281 -2.11 -0.03 1.81
N GLY A 282 -1.90 0.06 0.49
CA GLY A 282 -0.72 -0.51 -0.18
C GLY A 282 0.58 0.06 0.37
N THR A 283 0.65 1.38 0.59
CA THR A 283 1.82 2.05 1.16
C THR A 283 2.07 1.61 2.61
N GLY A 284 1.03 1.57 3.44
CA GLY A 284 1.13 1.14 4.84
C GLY A 284 1.52 -0.33 4.99
N LEU A 285 0.93 -1.21 4.20
CA LEU A 285 1.30 -2.63 4.13
C LEU A 285 2.74 -2.82 3.63
N TRP A 286 3.15 -2.08 2.59
CA TRP A 286 4.53 -2.11 2.11
C TRP A 286 5.53 -1.67 3.19
N LEU A 287 5.22 -0.60 3.93
CA LEU A 287 6.03 -0.16 5.06
C LEU A 287 6.11 -1.21 6.16
N LEU A 288 5.02 -1.94 6.41
CA LEU A 288 4.96 -3.03 7.39
C LEU A 288 5.84 -4.21 6.96
N VAL A 289 5.71 -4.66 5.70
CA VAL A 289 6.48 -5.75 5.11
C VAL A 289 7.97 -5.42 5.03
N ARG A 290 8.32 -4.20 4.61
CA ARG A 290 9.72 -3.74 4.53
C ARG A 290 10.45 -3.81 5.86
N GLN A 291 9.73 -3.76 6.98
CA GLN A 291 10.29 -3.78 8.33
C GLN A 291 10.42 -5.18 8.94
N TRP A 292 10.08 -6.24 8.21
CA TRP A 292 10.27 -7.61 8.68
C TRP A 292 11.76 -7.95 8.66
N ARG A 293 12.27 -8.44 9.81
CA ARG A 293 13.66 -8.83 9.97
C ARG A 293 13.87 -10.15 9.21
N SER A 294 14.99 -10.24 8.50
CA SER A 294 15.56 -11.41 7.76
C SER A 294 15.17 -11.47 6.28
N GLY A 295 16.08 -11.91 5.40
CA GLY A 295 15.78 -12.18 3.98
C GLY A 295 15.32 -13.63 3.74
N GLU A 296 15.55 -14.53 4.71
CA GLU A 296 15.29 -15.97 4.59
C GLU A 296 13.82 -16.35 4.69
N TRP A 297 12.96 -15.51 5.27
CA TRP A 297 11.53 -15.77 5.27
C TRP A 297 10.92 -15.49 3.88
N LEU A 298 11.48 -14.61 3.04
CA LEU A 298 10.94 -14.35 1.70
C LEU A 298 10.98 -15.59 0.80
N THR A 299 12.00 -16.44 0.92
CA THR A 299 12.12 -17.66 0.10
C THR A 299 11.06 -18.73 0.40
N TRP A 300 10.52 -18.77 1.62
CA TRP A 300 9.53 -19.77 2.04
C TRP A 300 8.12 -19.19 2.21
N VAL A 301 8.02 -17.97 2.75
CA VAL A 301 6.75 -17.28 3.00
C VAL A 301 6.15 -16.75 1.72
N VAL A 302 6.92 -16.33 0.72
CA VAL A 302 6.32 -15.85 -0.54
C VAL A 302 5.59 -16.97 -1.27
N PRO A 303 6.19 -18.16 -1.52
CA PRO A 303 5.44 -19.29 -2.07
C PRO A 303 4.24 -19.68 -1.20
N LEU A 304 4.40 -19.74 0.12
CA LEU A 304 3.32 -20.10 1.03
C LEU A 304 2.16 -19.09 0.99
N VAL A 305 2.47 -17.79 0.98
CA VAL A 305 1.48 -16.70 0.89
C VAL A 305 0.83 -16.69 -0.47
N VAL A 306 1.56 -16.95 -1.56
CA VAL A 306 0.99 -17.07 -2.91
C VAL A 306 0.02 -18.26 -2.96
N THR A 307 0.44 -19.43 -2.47
CA THR A 307 -0.43 -20.62 -2.40
C THR A 307 -1.65 -20.36 -1.53
N LEU A 308 -1.47 -19.79 -0.34
CA LEU A 308 -2.57 -19.43 0.55
C LEU A 308 -3.48 -18.38 -0.06
N SER A 309 -2.94 -17.41 -0.80
CA SER A 309 -3.70 -16.37 -1.47
C SER A 309 -4.49 -16.93 -2.64
N LEU A 310 -3.92 -17.85 -3.43
CA LEU A 310 -4.66 -18.58 -4.46
C LEU A 310 -5.77 -19.43 -3.85
N SER A 311 -5.49 -20.19 -2.79
CA SER A 311 -6.50 -20.97 -2.08
C SER A 311 -7.60 -20.09 -1.49
N ALA A 312 -7.23 -18.94 -0.91
CA ALA A 312 -8.16 -17.95 -0.41
C ALA A 312 -8.98 -17.30 -1.53
N LEU A 313 -8.40 -17.07 -2.71
CA LEU A 313 -9.10 -16.53 -3.88
C LEU A 313 -10.17 -17.51 -4.38
N VAL A 314 -9.80 -18.79 -4.48
CA VAL A 314 -10.71 -19.86 -4.88
C VAL A 314 -11.85 -20.00 -3.86
N ALA A 315 -11.52 -20.01 -2.57
CA ALA A 315 -12.52 -20.05 -1.51
C ALA A 315 -13.43 -18.80 -1.54
N ALA A 316 -12.84 -17.60 -1.67
CA ALA A 316 -13.58 -16.33 -1.69
C ALA A 316 -14.54 -16.23 -2.88
N GLY A 317 -14.20 -16.81 -4.03
CA GLY A 317 -15.07 -16.83 -5.21
C GLY A 317 -16.38 -17.60 -5.02
N TRP A 318 -16.44 -18.50 -4.03
CA TRP A 318 -17.64 -19.24 -3.68
C TRP A 318 -18.48 -18.59 -2.60
N VAL A 319 -17.90 -17.73 -1.75
CA VAL A 319 -18.59 -17.22 -0.55
C VAL A 319 -19.85 -16.44 -0.91
N LEU A 320 -19.79 -15.47 -1.82
CA LEU A 320 -20.95 -14.64 -2.16
C LEU A 320 -22.07 -15.44 -2.84
N PRO A 321 -21.82 -16.23 -3.91
CA PRO A 321 -22.88 -17.01 -4.53
C PRO A 321 -23.45 -18.09 -3.62
N MET A 322 -22.64 -18.71 -2.75
CA MET A 322 -23.12 -19.69 -1.78
C MET A 322 -24.05 -19.05 -0.74
N LEU A 323 -23.71 -17.88 -0.21
CA LEU A 323 -24.56 -17.17 0.74
C LEU A 323 -25.88 -16.72 0.09
N TYR A 324 -25.84 -16.31 -1.17
CA TYR A 324 -27.03 -16.01 -1.95
C TYR A 324 -27.91 -17.26 -2.17
N ALA A 325 -27.32 -18.37 -2.60
CA ALA A 325 -28.00 -19.66 -2.77
C ALA A 325 -28.68 -20.14 -1.48
N ALA A 326 -27.96 -20.04 -0.36
CA ALA A 326 -28.46 -20.42 0.96
C ALA A 326 -29.70 -19.62 1.38
N GLY A 327 -29.84 -18.38 0.88
CA GLY A 327 -31.04 -17.55 1.08
C GLY A 327 -32.31 -18.14 0.47
N PHE A 328 -32.17 -18.98 -0.56
CA PHE A 328 -33.27 -19.67 -1.25
C PHE A 328 -33.35 -21.17 -0.88
N GLY A 329 -32.67 -21.58 0.19
CA GLY A 329 -32.57 -23.00 0.59
C GLY A 329 -31.77 -23.87 -0.38
N LEU A 330 -31.04 -23.27 -1.32
CA LEU A 330 -30.23 -23.97 -2.31
C LEU A 330 -28.84 -24.33 -1.77
N THR A 331 -28.31 -25.46 -2.22
CA THR A 331 -26.96 -25.91 -1.90
C THR A 331 -25.98 -25.46 -2.99
N PRO A 332 -24.65 -25.43 -2.71
CA PRO A 332 -23.65 -25.04 -3.71
C PRO A 332 -23.62 -25.92 -4.96
N ALA A 333 -24.14 -27.15 -4.88
CA ALA A 333 -24.23 -28.08 -6.00
C ALA A 333 -25.41 -27.75 -6.94
N ASP A 334 -26.36 -26.94 -6.48
CA ASP A 334 -27.56 -26.57 -7.23
C ASP A 334 -27.32 -25.35 -8.15
N ILE A 335 -26.13 -24.75 -8.12
CA ILE A 335 -25.79 -23.60 -8.97
C ILE A 335 -24.52 -23.92 -9.76
N ASP A 336 -24.64 -23.97 -11.09
CA ASP A 336 -23.48 -24.10 -11.96
C ASP A 336 -22.92 -22.71 -12.34
N LEU A 337 -21.76 -22.38 -11.79
CA LEU A 337 -21.09 -21.11 -12.01
C LEU A 337 -19.82 -21.28 -12.83
N SER A 338 -19.75 -20.53 -13.92
CA SER A 338 -18.54 -20.44 -14.74
C SER A 338 -17.35 -19.92 -13.91
N PRO A 339 -16.10 -20.33 -14.23
CA PRO A 339 -14.91 -19.85 -13.53
C PRO A 339 -14.76 -18.32 -13.56
N MET A 340 -15.25 -17.67 -14.62
CA MET A 340 -15.22 -16.22 -14.76
C MET A 340 -16.04 -15.53 -13.66
N TRP A 341 -17.25 -16.01 -13.38
CA TRP A 341 -18.11 -15.43 -12.36
C TRP A 341 -17.58 -15.66 -10.93
N LYS A 342 -16.98 -16.83 -10.67
CA LYS A 342 -16.25 -17.09 -9.41
C LYS A 342 -15.10 -16.11 -9.21
N ALA A 343 -14.36 -15.78 -10.28
CA ALA A 343 -13.30 -14.78 -10.21
C ALA A 343 -13.84 -13.37 -9.91
N ILE A 344 -14.95 -12.97 -10.54
CA ILE A 344 -15.60 -11.67 -10.29
C ILE A 344 -16.11 -11.59 -8.84
N ALA A 345 -16.73 -12.65 -8.32
CA ALA A 345 -17.16 -12.73 -6.94
C ALA A 345 -15.97 -12.63 -5.96
N ALA A 346 -14.85 -13.31 -6.24
CA ALA A 346 -13.64 -13.22 -5.43
C ALA A 346 -13.08 -11.78 -5.40
N VAL A 347 -13.05 -11.11 -6.56
CA VAL A 347 -12.65 -9.69 -6.64
C VAL A 347 -13.56 -8.82 -5.79
N LYS A 348 -14.88 -9.05 -5.79
CA LYS A 348 -15.80 -8.32 -4.92
C LYS A 348 -15.47 -8.52 -3.45
N VAL A 349 -15.22 -9.75 -3.00
CA VAL A 349 -14.84 -10.03 -1.60
C VAL A 349 -13.55 -9.30 -1.22
N ILE A 350 -12.55 -9.27 -2.10
CA ILE A 350 -11.30 -8.53 -1.89
C ILE A 350 -11.55 -7.01 -1.80
N LEU A 351 -12.44 -6.48 -2.64
CA LEU A 351 -12.83 -5.07 -2.57
C LEU A 351 -13.54 -4.73 -1.26
N LEU A 352 -14.38 -5.63 -0.71
CA LEU A 352 -15.01 -5.47 0.59
C LEU A 352 -14.01 -5.55 1.77
N LEU A 353 -12.93 -6.31 1.60
CA LEU A 353 -11.83 -6.39 2.57
C LEU A 353 -10.95 -5.13 2.56
N SER A 354 -10.78 -4.48 1.40
CA SER A 354 -9.94 -3.28 1.19
C SER A 354 -10.09 -2.17 2.25
N PRO A 355 -11.31 -1.69 2.60
CA PRO A 355 -11.48 -0.64 3.62
C PRO A 355 -11.02 -1.09 5.01
N LEU A 356 -11.06 -2.39 5.31
CA LEU A 356 -10.65 -2.92 6.61
C LEU A 356 -9.14 -3.15 6.71
N LEU A 357 -8.46 -3.33 5.57
CA LEU A 357 -6.99 -3.35 5.50
C LEU A 357 -6.34 -2.00 5.86
N VAL A 358 -7.12 -0.94 6.00
CA VAL A 358 -6.63 0.36 6.48
C VAL A 358 -6.13 0.25 7.92
N LEU A 359 -6.71 -0.64 8.73
CA LEU A 359 -6.26 -0.87 10.10
C LEU A 359 -4.81 -1.45 10.16
N PRO A 360 -4.49 -2.57 9.48
CA PRO A 360 -3.10 -3.05 9.43
C PRO A 360 -2.17 -2.10 8.66
N ALA A 361 -2.67 -1.36 7.66
CA ALA A 361 -1.86 -0.35 6.99
C ALA A 361 -1.49 0.82 7.91
N TRP A 362 -2.45 1.33 8.69
CA TRP A 362 -2.22 2.31 9.74
C TRP A 362 -1.20 1.80 10.75
N TRP A 363 -1.27 0.53 11.14
CA TRP A 363 -0.28 -0.11 11.99
C TRP A 363 1.14 -0.04 11.39
N GLY A 364 1.28 -0.29 10.09
CA GLY A 364 2.54 -0.15 9.36
C GLY A 364 3.10 1.27 9.41
N VAL A 365 2.25 2.27 9.16
CA VAL A 365 2.60 3.68 9.28
C VAL A 365 2.99 4.04 10.71
N ALA A 366 2.23 3.58 11.69
CA ALA A 366 2.47 3.84 13.10
C ALA A 366 3.83 3.29 13.57
N ARG A 367 4.18 2.09 13.11
CA ARG A 367 5.46 1.44 13.36
C ARG A 367 6.61 2.18 12.68
N HIS A 368 6.40 2.65 11.44
CA HIS A 368 7.38 3.44 10.70
C HIS A 368 7.71 4.78 11.40
N ARG A 369 6.72 5.37 12.07
CA ARG A 369 6.84 6.61 12.87
C ARG A 369 7.22 6.41 14.34
N HIS A 370 7.56 5.19 14.74
CA HIS A 370 7.96 4.89 16.12
C HIS A 370 6.89 5.23 17.20
N HIS A 371 5.59 5.20 16.86
CA HIS A 371 4.51 5.43 17.83
C HIS A 371 4.51 4.39 18.96
N PHE A 372 4.15 4.82 20.17
CA PHE A 372 4.28 4.02 21.41
C PHE A 372 3.49 2.70 21.41
N TYR A 373 2.31 2.68 20.79
CA TYR A 373 1.47 1.49 20.70
C TYR A 373 1.96 0.50 19.64
N ALA A 374 2.75 0.94 18.67
CA ALA A 374 3.26 0.12 17.56
C ALA A 374 4.68 -0.46 17.82
N VAL A 375 5.22 -0.27 19.03
CA VAL A 375 6.52 -0.83 19.43
C VAL A 375 6.39 -2.35 19.63
N PRO A 376 7.19 -3.18 18.94
CA PRO A 376 7.11 -4.63 19.07
C PRO A 376 7.25 -5.11 20.52
N GLY A 377 6.28 -5.91 20.98
CA GLY A 377 6.25 -6.54 22.31
C GLY A 377 5.97 -5.60 23.49
N ASN A 378 5.33 -4.45 23.24
CA ASN A 378 4.57 -3.75 24.27
C ASN A 378 3.25 -4.50 24.53
N ALA A 379 2.76 -4.56 25.77
CA ALA A 379 1.46 -5.16 26.10
C ALA A 379 0.32 -4.50 25.33
N ILE A 380 0.37 -3.17 25.17
CA ILE A 380 -0.58 -2.39 24.34
C ILE A 380 -0.54 -2.85 22.88
N SER A 381 0.64 -3.18 22.35
CA SER A 381 0.78 -3.70 20.99
C SER A 381 0.17 -5.09 20.83
N PHE A 382 0.23 -5.93 21.86
CA PHE A 382 -0.42 -7.23 21.86
C PHE A 382 -1.93 -7.09 21.98
N LEU A 383 -2.40 -6.28 22.93
CA LEU A 383 -3.81 -6.01 23.18
C LEU A 383 -4.51 -5.33 22.00
N ALA A 384 -3.82 -4.49 21.23
CA ALA A 384 -4.40 -3.84 20.05
C ALA A 384 -4.52 -4.77 18.82
N ARG A 385 -3.74 -5.86 18.74
CA ARG A 385 -3.75 -6.76 17.58
C ARG A 385 -5.00 -7.62 17.48
N LEU A 386 -5.48 -8.13 18.61
CA LEU A 386 -6.70 -8.94 18.68
C LEU A 386 -7.96 -8.18 18.21
N PRO A 387 -8.31 -7.00 18.75
CA PRO A 387 -9.48 -6.25 18.28
C PRO A 387 -9.30 -5.79 16.83
N MET A 388 -8.08 -5.47 16.39
CA MET A 388 -7.84 -5.15 14.98
C MET A 388 -8.15 -6.34 14.05
N ALA A 389 -7.69 -7.54 14.42
CA ALA A 389 -7.99 -8.76 13.67
C ALA A 389 -9.49 -9.08 13.68
N ILE A 390 -10.14 -8.96 14.83
CA ILE A 390 -11.60 -9.15 14.97
C ILE A 390 -12.37 -8.14 14.11
N LEU A 391 -12.01 -6.86 14.14
CA LEU A 391 -12.65 -5.84 13.32
C LEU A 391 -12.43 -6.10 11.82
N THR A 392 -11.24 -6.53 11.43
CA THR A 392 -10.92 -6.81 10.02
C THR A 392 -11.69 -8.03 9.52
N VAL A 393 -11.64 -9.15 10.25
CA VAL A 393 -12.31 -10.40 9.85
C VAL A 393 -13.82 -10.27 10.02
N GLY A 394 -14.29 -9.83 11.19
CA GLY A 394 -15.70 -9.65 11.50
C GLY A 394 -16.36 -8.59 10.63
N GLY A 395 -15.69 -7.45 10.40
CA GLY A 395 -16.19 -6.43 9.48
C GLY A 395 -16.32 -6.95 8.04
N THR A 396 -15.36 -7.76 7.58
CA THR A 396 -15.42 -8.34 6.23
C THR A 396 -16.56 -9.33 6.14
N ALA A 397 -16.74 -10.18 7.15
CA ALA A 397 -17.87 -11.11 7.23
C ALA A 397 -19.19 -10.36 7.20
N ILE A 398 -19.37 -9.30 8.00
CA ILE A 398 -20.59 -8.48 8.02
C ILE A 398 -20.86 -7.86 6.65
N LEU A 399 -19.85 -7.26 6.00
CA LEU A 399 -20.02 -6.66 4.67
C LEU A 399 -20.40 -7.69 3.61
N VAL A 400 -19.80 -8.88 3.66
CA VAL A 400 -20.12 -9.99 2.74
C VAL A 400 -21.54 -10.50 2.98
N LEU A 401 -21.95 -10.71 4.24
CA LEU A 401 -23.31 -11.12 4.59
C LEU A 401 -24.33 -10.06 4.17
N ALA A 402 -24.07 -8.78 4.44
CA ALA A 402 -24.96 -7.69 4.04
C ALA A 402 -25.09 -7.60 2.51
N THR A 403 -23.99 -7.78 1.77
CA THR A 403 -24.02 -7.77 0.29
C THR A 403 -24.87 -8.91 -0.27
N ALA A 404 -24.76 -10.11 0.31
CA ALA A 404 -25.59 -11.26 -0.09
C ALA A 404 -27.05 -11.08 0.34
N GLY A 405 -27.29 -10.60 1.57
CA GLY A 405 -28.62 -10.31 2.11
C GLY A 405 -29.38 -9.29 1.28
N ASP A 406 -28.75 -8.16 0.92
CA ASP A 406 -29.34 -7.14 0.04
C ASP A 406 -29.74 -7.73 -1.32
N ALA A 407 -28.97 -8.67 -1.86
CA ALA A 407 -29.28 -9.32 -3.12
C ALA A 407 -30.44 -10.32 -3.00
N ILE A 408 -30.51 -11.07 -1.90
CA ILE A 408 -31.64 -11.95 -1.58
C ILE A 408 -32.91 -11.11 -1.47
N THR A 409 -32.91 -10.07 -0.62
CA THR A 409 -34.07 -9.19 -0.44
C THR A 409 -34.56 -8.59 -1.75
N ARG A 410 -33.67 -8.06 -2.61
CA ARG A 410 -34.08 -7.52 -3.92
C ARG A 410 -34.66 -8.57 -4.86
N THR A 411 -34.16 -9.80 -4.80
CA THR A 411 -34.67 -10.91 -5.62
C THR A 411 -36.05 -11.33 -5.14
N THR A 412 -36.25 -11.44 -3.82
CA THR A 412 -37.53 -11.75 -3.20
C THR A 412 -38.56 -10.65 -3.47
N GLU A 413 -38.20 -9.37 -3.26
CA GLU A 413 -39.07 -8.23 -3.56
C GLU A 413 -39.45 -8.18 -5.06
N ALA A 414 -38.51 -8.46 -5.96
CA ALA A 414 -38.80 -8.54 -7.39
C ALA A 414 -39.74 -9.71 -7.72
N ALA A 415 -39.57 -10.85 -7.04
CA ALA A 415 -40.40 -12.02 -7.21
C ALA A 415 -41.84 -11.79 -6.70
N GLU A 416 -42.00 -11.15 -5.53
CA GLU A 416 -43.31 -10.74 -4.98
C GLU A 416 -44.03 -9.75 -5.90
N GLN A 417 -43.28 -8.88 -6.58
CA GLN A 417 -43.84 -7.90 -7.54
C GLN A 417 -44.09 -8.50 -8.93
N GLY A 418 -43.75 -9.77 -9.16
CA GLY A 418 -43.87 -10.43 -10.46
C GLY A 418 -42.95 -9.86 -11.53
N THR A 419 -41.89 -9.14 -11.15
CA THR A 419 -40.90 -8.54 -12.05
C THR A 419 -39.68 -9.43 -12.21
N ASP A 420 -38.86 -9.16 -13.24
CA ASP A 420 -37.62 -9.89 -13.46
C ASP A 420 -36.59 -9.60 -12.36
N PRO A 421 -36.13 -10.63 -11.62
CA PRO A 421 -35.17 -10.41 -10.56
C PRO A 421 -33.76 -10.09 -11.10
N PRO A 422 -32.97 -9.28 -10.38
CA PRO A 422 -31.66 -8.86 -10.86
C PRO A 422 -30.64 -10.00 -10.81
N PRO A 423 -29.71 -10.08 -11.78
CA PRO A 423 -28.65 -11.08 -11.77
C PRO A 423 -27.65 -10.86 -10.64
N PHE A 424 -27.14 -11.95 -10.06
CA PHE A 424 -26.16 -11.91 -8.98
C PHE A 424 -24.96 -12.84 -9.26
N PHE A 425 -23.82 -12.24 -9.62
CA PHE A 425 -22.55 -12.96 -9.89
C PHE A 425 -22.69 -14.21 -10.77
N GLY A 426 -23.41 -14.09 -11.89
CA GLY A 426 -23.60 -15.18 -12.85
C GLY A 426 -24.81 -16.07 -12.57
N VAL A 427 -25.47 -15.89 -11.43
CA VAL A 427 -26.79 -16.45 -11.19
C VAL A 427 -27.82 -15.52 -11.83
N GLN A 428 -28.57 -16.04 -12.80
CA GLN A 428 -29.65 -15.35 -13.50
C GLN A 428 -30.96 -16.05 -13.14
N PRO A 429 -31.70 -15.54 -12.15
CA PRO A 429 -33.00 -16.05 -11.80
C PRO A 429 -34.04 -15.57 -12.83
N ASP A 430 -34.67 -16.51 -13.55
CA ASP A 430 -35.63 -16.19 -14.61
C ASP A 430 -36.97 -16.90 -14.38
N TRP A 431 -38.08 -16.21 -14.63
CA TRP A 431 -39.41 -16.79 -14.59
C TRP A 431 -39.57 -17.88 -15.66
N THR A 432 -40.02 -19.07 -15.25
CA THR A 432 -40.06 -20.24 -16.12
C THR A 432 -41.31 -21.07 -15.84
N CYS A 433 -42.08 -21.34 -16.88
CA CYS A 433 -43.13 -22.36 -16.88
C CYS A 433 -42.52 -23.75 -17.00
N VAL A 434 -43.01 -24.70 -16.20
CA VAL A 434 -42.52 -26.08 -16.19
C VAL A 434 -43.54 -26.98 -16.87
N GLU A 435 -43.20 -27.45 -18.06
CA GLU A 435 -44.04 -28.39 -18.80
C GLU A 435 -43.59 -29.83 -18.53
N PRO A 436 -44.40 -30.64 -17.85
CA PRO A 436 -44.02 -32.01 -17.49
C PRO A 436 -44.05 -32.92 -18.73
N VAL A 437 -43.00 -33.71 -18.93
CA VAL A 437 -42.91 -34.69 -20.05
C VAL A 437 -43.58 -36.02 -19.68
N VAL A 438 -43.75 -36.25 -18.38
CA VAL A 438 -44.47 -37.38 -17.77
C VAL A 438 -45.51 -36.83 -16.80
N PRO A 439 -46.58 -37.57 -16.43
CA PRO A 439 -47.59 -37.06 -15.50
C PRO A 439 -46.98 -36.45 -14.24
N ALA A 440 -47.39 -35.24 -13.86
CA ALA A 440 -46.75 -34.44 -12.81
C ALA A 440 -46.64 -35.18 -11.46
N ALA A 441 -47.66 -35.96 -11.10
CA ALA A 441 -47.67 -36.78 -9.88
C ALA A 441 -46.60 -37.90 -9.84
N GLY A 442 -46.01 -38.24 -10.98
CA GLY A 442 -44.96 -39.25 -11.12
C GLY A 442 -43.54 -38.67 -11.24
N ILE A 443 -43.37 -37.35 -11.15
CA ILE A 443 -42.07 -36.70 -11.20
C ILE A 443 -41.44 -36.77 -9.80
N PRO A 444 -40.34 -37.51 -9.60
CA PRO A 444 -39.63 -37.46 -8.33
C PRO A 444 -38.99 -36.07 -8.20
N GLY A 445 -39.19 -35.41 -7.07
CA GLY A 445 -38.61 -34.10 -6.80
C GLY A 445 -38.32 -33.89 -5.32
N GLU A 446 -37.39 -32.98 -5.03
CA GLU A 446 -37.15 -32.46 -3.67
C GLU A 446 -37.96 -31.16 -3.50
N GLY A 447 -38.63 -31.01 -2.35
CA GLY A 447 -39.46 -29.84 -2.04
C GLY A 447 -40.97 -30.06 -2.25
N PRO A 448 -41.75 -28.98 -2.33
CA PRO A 448 -43.18 -29.02 -2.58
C PRO A 448 -43.55 -29.74 -3.90
N PRO A 449 -44.78 -30.29 -4.00
CA PRO A 449 -45.28 -30.86 -5.26
C PRO A 449 -45.27 -29.81 -6.38
N LEU A 450 -44.78 -30.21 -7.56
CA LEU A 450 -44.76 -29.35 -8.74
C LEU A 450 -46.20 -29.11 -9.26
N ASP A 451 -46.57 -27.84 -9.40
CA ASP A 451 -47.79 -27.38 -10.05
C ASP A 451 -47.46 -26.78 -11.43
N PRO A 452 -47.71 -27.51 -12.53
CA PRO A 452 -47.37 -27.04 -13.87
C PRO A 452 -48.24 -25.89 -14.38
N ALA A 453 -49.30 -25.49 -13.64
CA ALA A 453 -50.16 -24.38 -14.04
C ALA A 453 -49.56 -23.00 -13.74
N ARG A 454 -48.48 -22.93 -12.94
CA ARG A 454 -47.87 -21.68 -12.50
C ARG A 454 -46.37 -21.59 -12.84
N PRO A 455 -45.83 -20.37 -12.97
CA PRO A 455 -44.41 -20.16 -13.24
C PRO A 455 -43.61 -20.28 -11.94
N TYR A 456 -42.37 -20.74 -12.08
CA TYR A 456 -41.38 -20.83 -11.01
C TYR A 456 -40.18 -19.97 -11.32
N LEU A 457 -39.46 -19.54 -10.30
CA LEU A 457 -38.19 -18.87 -10.49
C LEU A 457 -37.09 -19.91 -10.73
N SER A 458 -36.55 -19.95 -11.95
CA SER A 458 -35.51 -20.91 -12.31
C SER A 458 -34.12 -20.34 -12.03
N PHE A 459 -33.28 -21.15 -11.39
CA PHE A 459 -31.84 -20.90 -11.22
C PHE A 459 -31.00 -21.69 -12.23
N GLY A 460 -31.65 -22.27 -13.24
CA GLY A 460 -31.03 -23.08 -14.28
C GLY A 460 -31.06 -24.58 -13.99
N VAL A 461 -30.18 -25.31 -14.67
CA VAL A 461 -30.03 -26.77 -14.55
C VAL A 461 -28.66 -27.09 -13.99
N ALA A 462 -28.63 -27.79 -12.85
CA ALA A 462 -27.41 -28.20 -12.17
C ALA A 462 -27.51 -29.67 -11.73
N GLY A 463 -26.44 -30.44 -11.90
CA GLY A 463 -26.41 -31.86 -11.50
C GLY A 463 -27.46 -32.75 -12.18
N GLY A 464 -28.02 -32.33 -13.31
CA GLY A 464 -29.11 -33.04 -14.00
C GLY A 464 -30.51 -32.71 -13.50
N ASN A 465 -30.65 -31.82 -12.52
CA ASN A 465 -31.92 -31.31 -12.01
C ASN A 465 -32.17 -29.87 -12.49
N ALA A 466 -33.40 -29.57 -12.86
CA ALA A 466 -33.89 -28.21 -12.93
C ALA A 466 -34.09 -27.71 -11.50
N VAL A 467 -33.43 -26.60 -11.18
CA VAL A 467 -33.46 -25.97 -9.87
C VAL A 467 -34.42 -24.80 -9.93
N LEU A 468 -35.53 -24.93 -9.22
CA LEU A 468 -36.63 -23.98 -9.21
C LEU A 468 -36.84 -23.47 -7.78
N TRP A 469 -37.44 -22.30 -7.65
CA TRP A 469 -37.90 -21.78 -6.38
C TRP A 469 -39.36 -21.35 -6.51
N ASP A 470 -40.14 -21.81 -5.54
CA ASP A 470 -41.56 -21.55 -5.45
C ASP A 470 -41.77 -20.27 -4.64
N ALA A 471 -42.23 -19.21 -5.31
CA ALA A 471 -42.42 -17.92 -4.67
C ALA A 471 -43.57 -17.91 -3.65
N GLU A 472 -44.55 -18.81 -3.77
CA GLU A 472 -45.68 -18.87 -2.82
C GLU A 472 -45.34 -19.71 -1.59
N ALA A 473 -44.61 -20.82 -1.79
CA ALA A 473 -44.17 -21.68 -0.70
C ALA A 473 -42.86 -21.21 -0.05
N GLU A 474 -42.16 -20.24 -0.66
CA GLU A 474 -40.81 -19.79 -0.32
C GLU A 474 -39.75 -20.93 -0.26
N GLU A 475 -40.02 -22.05 -0.93
CA GLU A 475 -39.21 -23.26 -0.88
C GLU A 475 -38.59 -23.62 -2.23
N PRO A 476 -37.38 -24.22 -2.25
CA PRO A 476 -36.79 -24.72 -3.48
C PRO A 476 -37.49 -26.00 -3.94
N VAL A 477 -37.75 -26.09 -5.25
CA VAL A 477 -38.29 -27.28 -5.92
C VAL A 477 -37.23 -27.79 -6.90
N LYS A 478 -36.77 -29.03 -6.70
CA LYS A 478 -35.79 -29.66 -7.60
C LYS A 478 -36.42 -30.84 -8.31
N VAL A 479 -36.40 -30.81 -9.63
CA VAL A 479 -36.95 -31.88 -10.47
C VAL A 479 -35.94 -32.30 -11.53
N PRO A 480 -35.86 -33.58 -11.92
CA PRO A 480 -34.95 -34.02 -12.98
C PRO A 480 -35.22 -33.29 -14.28
N ALA A 481 -34.20 -32.62 -14.84
CA ALA A 481 -34.33 -31.86 -16.08
C ALA A 481 -34.70 -32.74 -17.30
N SER A 482 -34.49 -34.06 -17.20
CA SER A 482 -34.91 -35.03 -18.23
C SER A 482 -36.43 -35.31 -18.24
N LYS A 483 -37.16 -34.88 -17.21
CA LYS A 483 -38.60 -35.14 -17.02
C LYS A 483 -39.47 -33.90 -17.19
N VAL A 484 -38.86 -32.74 -17.34
CA VAL A 484 -39.56 -31.46 -17.50
C VAL A 484 -38.93 -30.65 -18.63
N ARG A 485 -39.75 -29.83 -19.29
CA ARG A 485 -39.30 -28.82 -20.25
C ARG A 485 -39.48 -27.45 -19.62
N LEU A 486 -38.38 -26.69 -19.56
CA LEU A 486 -38.36 -25.32 -19.04
C LEU A 486 -38.69 -24.35 -20.18
N VAL A 487 -39.76 -23.58 -20.03
CA VAL A 487 -40.21 -22.59 -21.01
C VAL A 487 -40.18 -21.21 -20.34
N PRO A 488 -39.47 -20.21 -20.90
CA PRO A 488 -39.45 -18.86 -20.33
C PRO A 488 -40.85 -18.30 -20.16
N ALA A 489 -41.10 -17.67 -19.01
CA ALA A 489 -42.33 -16.96 -18.69
C ALA A 489 -42.05 -15.45 -18.62
N GLU A 490 -43.03 -14.63 -18.98
CA GLU A 490 -42.96 -13.16 -18.96
C GLU A 490 -43.09 -12.58 -17.54
N GLY A 491 -43.52 -13.37 -16.56
CA GLY A 491 -43.65 -12.95 -15.16
C GLY A 491 -44.42 -13.96 -14.30
N ALA A 492 -44.60 -13.62 -13.02
CA ALA A 492 -45.25 -14.48 -12.02
C ALA A 492 -46.72 -14.80 -12.30
N ASP A 493 -47.44 -13.88 -12.96
CA ASP A 493 -48.89 -13.99 -13.20
C ASP A 493 -49.23 -14.78 -14.48
N GLN A 494 -48.22 -15.24 -15.22
CA GLN A 494 -48.46 -15.97 -16.47
C GLN A 494 -49.05 -17.35 -16.18
N VAL A 495 -50.22 -17.62 -16.76
CA VAL A 495 -50.81 -18.96 -16.72
C VAL A 495 -50.01 -19.90 -17.62
N CYS A 496 -49.37 -20.90 -17.00
CA CYS A 496 -48.59 -21.91 -17.71
C CYS A 496 -49.50 -22.99 -18.30
N ARG A 497 -49.07 -23.63 -19.39
CA ARG A 497 -49.81 -24.75 -19.97
C ARG A 497 -49.63 -25.99 -19.11
N ALA A 498 -50.70 -26.41 -18.44
CA ALA A 498 -50.78 -27.73 -17.84
C ALA A 498 -50.81 -28.80 -18.97
N GLY A 499 -49.71 -29.54 -19.10
CA GLY A 499 -49.55 -30.64 -20.05
C GLY A 499 -50.29 -31.91 -19.64
#